data_AF-A0A562DHR1-F1
#
_entry.id   AF-A0A562DHR1-F1
#
_cell.length_a   1.000
_cell.length_b   1.000
_cell.length_c   1.000
_cell.angle_alpha   90.00
_cell.angle_beta   90.00
_cell.angle_gamma   90.00
#
_symmetry.space_group_name_H-M   'P 1'
#
loop_
_entity.id
_entity.type
_entity.pdbx_description
1 polymer ?
#
loop_
_entity_poly.entity_id
_entity_poly.type
_entity_poly.pdbx_seq_one_letter_code
_entity_poly.pdbx_strand_id
1 'polypeptide(L)'
;MVKVFLASREEMEDKRINEIFGEEFLSSNFWLYWRTMFAFENWHSALELKLYLHRFVHHIGGLPDLSALKFTKYNQYESLVLPMYRWLLDQGVRFEFSTEVTDIDFVFDGDRKQATRIHWTKGGVPGGVDLGPDDLVLATIGSLTENSDDGTHHNAARLDEGPAPAWDLWRRIAAKHSSFANDPSSLRRATRLPSRQRIATTTRPRRLAGRRAS
;
A
#
# COMPACT_ATOMS: atom_id res chain seq x y z
N MET A 1 -9.35 -11.30 22.19
CA MET A 1 -8.01 -11.34 21.53
C MET A 1 -7.51 -12.78 21.33
N VAL A 2 -7.42 -13.61 22.38
CA VAL A 2 -6.95 -15.02 22.27
C VAL A 2 -7.71 -15.83 21.20
N LYS A 3 -9.04 -15.69 21.11
CA LYS A 3 -9.86 -16.33 20.07
C LYS A 3 -9.37 -16.02 18.65
N VAL A 4 -9.07 -14.76 18.34
CA VAL A 4 -8.55 -14.34 17.02
C VAL A 4 -7.14 -14.86 16.79
N PHE A 5 -6.31 -14.89 17.83
CA PHE A 5 -4.96 -15.44 17.74
C PHE A 5 -4.97 -16.92 17.36
N LEU A 6 -5.90 -17.70 17.92
CA LEU A 6 -6.03 -19.15 17.71
C LEU A 6 -6.91 -19.56 16.50
N ALA A 7 -7.79 -18.69 16.02
CA ALA A 7 -8.67 -18.98 14.89
C ALA A 7 -7.89 -19.46 13.64
N SER A 8 -8.49 -20.22 12.75
CA SER A 8 -7.89 -20.49 11.45
C SER A 8 -7.83 -19.21 10.60
N ARG A 9 -7.12 -19.27 9.47
CA ARG A 9 -7.10 -18.15 8.52
C ARG A 9 -8.49 -17.98 7.90
N GLU A 10 -9.07 -19.08 7.44
CA GLU A 10 -10.36 -19.19 6.77
C GLU A 10 -11.49 -18.65 7.67
N GLU A 11 -11.41 -18.88 8.97
CA GLU A 11 -12.37 -18.32 9.93
C GLU A 11 -12.37 -16.80 9.98
N MET A 12 -11.28 -16.12 9.57
CA MET A 12 -11.15 -14.65 9.60
C MET A 12 -11.22 -14.01 8.21
N GLU A 13 -11.23 -14.80 7.13
CA GLU A 13 -11.36 -14.31 5.76
C GLU A 13 -12.69 -13.57 5.56
N ASP A 14 -12.63 -12.48 4.79
CA ASP A 14 -13.75 -11.57 4.49
C ASP A 14 -14.50 -10.97 5.69
N LYS A 15 -13.97 -11.09 6.91
CA LYS A 15 -14.55 -10.50 8.12
C LYS A 15 -13.90 -9.17 8.47
N ARG A 16 -14.70 -8.26 9.02
CA ARG A 16 -14.26 -6.96 9.54
C ARG A 16 -13.89 -7.05 11.01
N ILE A 17 -13.00 -6.18 11.46
CA ILE A 17 -12.57 -6.12 12.87
C ILE A 17 -13.78 -5.88 13.81
N ASN A 18 -14.70 -4.99 13.44
CA ASN A 18 -15.92 -4.71 14.21
C ASN A 18 -17.00 -5.81 14.16
N GLU A 19 -16.84 -6.83 13.32
CA GLU A 19 -17.71 -8.02 13.32
C GLU A 19 -17.18 -9.09 14.30
N ILE A 20 -15.89 -9.02 14.64
CA ILE A 20 -15.21 -9.97 15.51
C ILE A 20 -15.05 -9.44 16.94
N PHE A 21 -14.81 -8.15 17.09
CA PHE A 21 -14.56 -7.51 18.38
C PHE A 21 -15.71 -6.61 18.80
N GLY A 22 -16.10 -6.72 20.07
CA GLY A 22 -17.10 -5.85 20.69
C GLY A 22 -16.54 -4.49 21.13
N GLU A 23 -17.44 -3.64 21.63
CA GLU A 23 -17.17 -2.25 22.02
C GLU A 23 -16.06 -2.11 23.07
N GLU A 24 -15.99 -3.04 24.04
CA GLU A 24 -14.95 -3.05 25.07
C GLU A 24 -13.54 -3.08 24.47
N PHE A 25 -13.31 -3.94 23.48
CA PHE A 25 -12.02 -4.01 22.78
C PHE A 25 -11.78 -2.76 21.95
N LEU A 26 -12.79 -2.31 21.19
CA LEU A 26 -12.69 -1.15 20.30
C LEU A 26 -12.53 0.17 21.07
N SER A 27 -12.80 0.19 22.38
CA SER A 27 -12.60 1.34 23.26
C SER A 27 -11.33 1.24 24.12
N SER A 28 -10.55 0.16 23.96
CA SER A 28 -9.37 -0.09 24.77
C SER A 28 -8.15 0.74 24.34
N ASN A 29 -7.25 1.00 25.29
CA ASN A 29 -5.94 1.61 25.00
C ASN A 29 -5.12 0.78 24.01
N PHE A 30 -5.25 -0.56 24.08
CA PHE A 30 -4.59 -1.44 23.12
C PHE A 30 -5.05 -1.12 21.68
N TRP A 31 -6.35 -1.09 21.43
CA TRP A 31 -6.88 -0.81 20.10
C TRP A 31 -6.54 0.61 19.65
N LEU A 32 -6.56 1.59 20.56
CA LEU A 32 -6.10 2.95 20.28
C LEU A 32 -4.67 2.95 19.72
N TYR A 33 -3.70 2.40 20.46
CA TYR A 33 -2.30 2.35 20.01
C TYR A 33 -2.15 1.59 18.69
N TRP A 34 -2.79 0.44 18.60
CA TRP A 34 -2.68 -0.42 17.42
C TRP A 34 -3.21 0.25 16.16
N ARG A 35 -4.43 0.80 16.22
CA ARG A 35 -5.09 1.41 15.06
C ARG A 35 -4.43 2.72 14.63
N THR A 36 -3.80 3.45 15.55
CA THR A 36 -3.06 4.66 15.20
C THR A 36 -1.68 4.34 14.62
N MET A 37 -0.99 3.33 15.16
CA MET A 37 0.36 2.96 14.71
C MET A 37 0.36 2.31 13.32
N PHE A 38 -0.59 1.40 13.09
CA PHE A 38 -0.69 0.64 11.83
C PHE A 38 -1.78 1.17 10.88
N ALA A 39 -2.41 2.29 11.23
CA ALA A 39 -3.49 2.91 10.45
C ALA A 39 -4.68 1.97 10.14
N PHE A 40 -5.03 1.07 11.08
CA PHE A 40 -6.24 0.27 10.95
C PHE A 40 -7.51 1.10 11.17
N GLU A 41 -8.56 0.72 10.45
CA GLU A 41 -9.93 1.14 10.72
C GLU A 41 -10.77 -0.04 11.17
N ASN A 42 -11.88 0.24 11.86
CA ASN A 42 -12.75 -0.78 12.44
C ASN A 42 -13.37 -1.72 11.38
N TRP A 43 -13.48 -1.26 10.13
CA TRP A 43 -14.01 -2.02 8.99
C TRP A 43 -12.92 -2.74 8.17
N HIS A 44 -11.65 -2.61 8.54
CA HIS A 44 -10.57 -3.35 7.88
C HIS A 44 -10.64 -4.86 8.19
N SER A 45 -9.86 -5.63 7.44
CA SER A 45 -9.78 -7.09 7.52
C SER A 45 -9.36 -7.56 8.93
N ALA A 46 -10.18 -8.43 9.51
CA ALA A 46 -9.86 -9.14 10.75
C ALA A 46 -8.71 -10.13 10.55
N LEU A 47 -8.58 -10.71 9.35
CA LEU A 47 -7.44 -11.56 8.99
C LEU A 47 -6.13 -10.77 9.05
N GLU A 48 -6.09 -9.55 8.53
CA GLU A 48 -4.89 -8.71 8.61
C GLU A 48 -4.52 -8.38 10.05
N LEU A 49 -5.50 -8.05 10.90
CA LEU A 49 -5.27 -7.85 12.33
C LEU A 49 -4.67 -9.12 12.98
N LYS A 50 -5.21 -10.30 12.67
CA LYS A 50 -4.66 -11.59 13.14
C LYS A 50 -3.21 -11.76 12.71
N LEU A 51 -2.89 -11.52 11.44
CA LEU A 51 -1.53 -11.67 10.91
C LEU A 51 -0.56 -10.70 11.58
N TYR A 52 -0.96 -9.46 11.82
CA TYR A 52 -0.13 -8.49 12.56
C TYR A 52 0.09 -8.90 14.02
N LEU A 53 -0.94 -9.44 14.70
CA LEU A 53 -0.79 -9.97 16.07
C LEU A 53 0.28 -11.07 16.11
N HIS A 54 0.24 -12.03 15.18
CA HIS A 54 1.27 -13.06 15.06
C HIS A 54 2.64 -12.48 14.72
N ARG A 55 2.68 -11.53 13.77
CA ARG A 55 3.94 -10.95 13.25
C ARG A 55 4.69 -10.12 14.28
N PHE A 56 3.98 -9.44 15.19
CA PHE A 56 4.56 -8.46 16.11
C PHE A 56 4.33 -8.80 17.59
N VAL A 57 3.90 -10.01 17.94
CA VAL A 57 3.65 -10.43 19.34
C VAL A 57 4.83 -10.15 20.27
N HIS A 58 6.06 -10.37 19.80
CA HIS A 58 7.30 -10.16 20.55
C HIS A 58 7.63 -8.68 20.80
N HIS A 59 6.96 -7.76 20.10
CA HIS A 59 7.11 -6.31 20.24
C HIS A 59 5.92 -5.62 20.91
N ILE A 60 4.89 -6.36 21.35
CA ILE A 60 3.69 -5.77 21.97
C ILE A 60 4.04 -4.90 23.19
N GLY A 61 5.05 -5.28 23.97
CA GLY A 61 5.51 -4.50 25.13
C GLY A 61 6.05 -3.11 24.77
N GLY A 62 6.58 -2.93 23.55
CA GLY A 62 7.12 -1.67 23.06
C GLY A 62 6.12 -0.82 22.26
N LEU A 63 4.84 -1.23 22.20
CA LEU A 63 3.80 -0.43 21.54
C LEU A 63 3.52 0.91 22.24
N PRO A 64 3.45 0.99 23.58
CA PRO A 64 3.11 2.25 24.25
C PRO A 64 4.21 3.30 24.18
N ASP A 65 5.48 2.87 24.09
CA ASP A 65 6.65 3.75 24.16
C ASP A 65 7.46 3.83 22.85
N LEU A 66 7.03 3.09 21.82
CA LEU A 66 7.68 3.02 20.50
C LEU A 66 9.13 2.50 20.53
N SER A 67 9.56 1.87 21.62
CA SER A 67 10.95 1.40 21.81
C SER A 67 11.39 0.34 20.80
N ALA A 68 10.43 -0.38 20.21
CA ALA A 68 10.68 -1.37 19.17
C ALA A 68 10.88 -0.75 17.77
N LEU A 69 10.54 0.52 17.57
CA LEU A 69 10.64 1.17 16.27
C LEU A 69 12.06 1.63 15.99
N LYS A 70 12.49 1.42 14.74
CA LYS A 70 13.75 1.94 14.21
C LYS A 70 13.45 2.86 13.04
N PHE A 71 14.13 3.99 13.00
CA PHE A 71 13.94 5.01 11.98
C PHE A 71 15.20 5.18 11.14
N THR A 72 15.03 5.45 9.86
CA THR A 72 16.13 5.90 8.99
C THR A 72 16.51 7.35 9.30
N LYS A 73 17.71 7.76 8.87
CA LYS A 73 18.23 9.11 9.14
C LYS A 73 17.40 10.21 8.48
N TYR A 74 16.94 9.96 7.25
CA TYR A 74 16.08 10.86 6.48
C TYR A 74 14.78 10.14 6.12
N ASN A 75 13.95 10.76 5.27
CA ASN A 75 12.77 10.09 4.70
C ASN A 75 13.19 8.80 3.95
N GLN A 76 12.22 7.91 3.71
CA GLN A 76 12.48 6.60 3.09
C GLN A 76 12.99 6.73 1.64
N TYR A 77 12.60 7.78 0.93
CA TYR A 77 13.10 8.04 -0.42
C TYR A 77 14.61 8.28 -0.41
N GLU A 78 15.09 9.23 0.40
CA GLU A 78 16.50 9.57 0.50
C GLU A 78 17.34 8.47 1.17
N SER A 79 16.80 7.80 2.19
CA SER A 79 17.56 6.84 2.98
C SER A 79 17.61 5.44 2.39
N LEU A 80 16.62 5.06 1.56
CA LEU A 80 16.47 3.69 1.05
C LEU A 80 16.37 3.66 -0.48
N VAL A 81 15.41 4.42 -1.06
CA VAL A 81 15.13 4.37 -2.50
C VAL A 81 16.30 4.92 -3.31
N LEU A 82 16.79 6.11 -2.96
CA LEU A 82 17.85 6.79 -3.71
C LEU A 82 19.19 6.01 -3.69
N PRO A 83 19.66 5.45 -2.55
CA PRO A 83 20.82 4.56 -2.55
C PRO A 83 20.64 3.33 -3.43
N MET A 84 19.47 2.68 -3.38
CA MET A 84 19.17 1.50 -4.19
C MET A 84 19.13 1.82 -5.69
N TYR A 85 18.47 2.92 -6.06
CA TYR A 85 18.40 3.42 -7.42
C TYR A 85 19.79 3.66 -8.01
N ARG A 86 20.67 4.34 -7.26
CA ARG A 86 22.06 4.59 -7.68
C ARG A 86 22.83 3.29 -7.85
N TRP A 87 22.73 2.38 -6.89
CA TRP A 87 23.40 1.09 -6.99
C TRP A 87 22.96 0.30 -8.23
N LEU A 88 21.66 0.26 -8.53
CA LEU A 88 21.14 -0.41 -9.73
C LEU A 88 21.62 0.23 -11.04
N LEU A 89 21.72 1.56 -11.09
CA LEU A 89 22.32 2.27 -12.23
C LEU A 89 23.78 1.86 -12.44
N ASP A 90 24.56 1.77 -11.36
CA ASP A 90 25.96 1.34 -11.42
C ASP A 90 26.10 -0.12 -11.87
N GLN A 91 25.07 -0.96 -11.66
CA GLN A 91 24.99 -2.33 -12.19
C GLN A 91 24.53 -2.40 -13.65
N GLY A 92 24.25 -1.26 -14.30
CA GLY A 92 23.79 -1.20 -15.69
C GLY A 92 22.29 -1.44 -15.89
N VAL A 93 21.48 -1.36 -14.83
CA VAL A 93 20.02 -1.48 -14.94
C VAL A 93 19.45 -0.28 -15.69
N ARG A 94 18.58 -0.57 -16.68
CA ARG A 94 17.89 0.45 -17.46
C ARG A 94 16.59 0.86 -16.79
N PHE A 95 16.42 2.16 -16.57
CA PHE A 95 15.19 2.73 -16.04
C PHE A 95 14.40 3.45 -17.13
N GLU A 96 13.14 3.10 -17.27
CA GLU A 96 12.20 3.71 -18.20
C GLU A 96 11.17 4.52 -17.43
N PHE A 97 11.31 5.84 -17.45
CA PHE A 97 10.35 6.77 -16.85
C PHE A 97 9.26 7.18 -17.86
N SER A 98 8.20 7.83 -17.35
CA SER A 98 7.10 8.35 -18.18
C SER A 98 6.51 7.31 -19.14
N THR A 99 6.47 6.05 -18.69
CA THR A 99 6.00 4.90 -19.45
C THR A 99 4.98 4.18 -18.60
N GLU A 100 3.72 4.24 -19.02
CA GLU A 100 2.61 3.57 -18.34
C GLU A 100 2.43 2.19 -18.95
N VAL A 101 2.68 1.12 -18.18
CA VAL A 101 2.35 -0.24 -18.60
C VAL A 101 0.83 -0.39 -18.57
N THR A 102 0.24 -0.61 -19.73
CA THR A 102 -1.21 -0.68 -19.88
C THR A 102 -1.72 -2.09 -19.73
N ASP A 103 -1.00 -3.11 -20.24
CA ASP A 103 -1.42 -4.51 -20.14
C ASP A 103 -0.23 -5.47 -20.30
N ILE A 104 -0.44 -6.73 -19.92
CA ILE A 104 0.52 -7.83 -20.11
C ILE A 104 -0.23 -9.00 -20.72
N ASP A 105 0.18 -9.45 -21.90
CA ASP A 105 -0.41 -10.62 -22.55
C ASP A 105 0.17 -11.92 -22.02
N PHE A 106 -0.68 -12.95 -22.02
CA PHE A 106 -0.32 -14.28 -21.56
C PHE A 106 -0.81 -15.33 -22.55
N VAL A 107 0.00 -16.37 -22.71
CA VAL A 107 -0.43 -17.64 -23.29
C VAL A 107 -0.58 -18.66 -22.16
N PHE A 108 -1.69 -19.39 -22.20
CA PHE A 108 -2.04 -20.43 -21.24
C PHE A 108 -2.00 -21.79 -21.95
N ASP A 109 -1.18 -22.71 -21.45
CA ASP A 109 -1.05 -24.07 -21.96
C ASP A 109 -1.08 -25.05 -20.77
N GLY A 110 -2.27 -25.61 -20.51
CA GLY A 110 -2.54 -26.37 -19.30
C GLY A 110 -2.23 -25.55 -18.04
N ASP A 111 -1.30 -26.05 -17.23
CA ASP A 111 -0.86 -25.36 -16.01
C ASP A 111 0.13 -24.22 -16.26
N ARG A 112 0.80 -24.22 -17.42
CA ARG A 112 1.81 -23.21 -17.78
C ARG A 112 1.12 -21.90 -18.16
N LYS A 113 1.63 -20.80 -17.60
CA LYS A 113 1.19 -19.43 -17.89
C LYS A 113 2.44 -18.62 -18.23
N GLN A 114 2.52 -18.12 -19.44
CA GLN A 114 3.69 -17.39 -19.92
C GLN A 114 3.27 -15.99 -20.35
N ALA A 115 3.93 -14.97 -19.79
CA ALA A 115 3.81 -13.62 -20.31
C ALA A 115 4.50 -13.54 -21.68
N THR A 116 3.83 -12.95 -22.67
CA THR A 116 4.32 -12.92 -24.06
C THR A 116 4.52 -11.52 -24.59
N ARG A 117 3.88 -10.51 -23.99
CA ARG A 117 4.05 -9.12 -24.39
C ARG A 117 3.71 -8.16 -23.26
N ILE A 118 4.50 -7.10 -23.11
CA ILE A 118 4.16 -5.94 -22.27
C ILE A 118 3.70 -4.82 -23.20
N HIS A 119 2.51 -4.29 -22.95
CA HIS A 119 1.98 -3.11 -23.64
C HIS A 119 2.19 -1.88 -22.77
N TRP A 120 2.55 -0.76 -23.39
CA TRP A 120 2.70 0.51 -22.68
C TRP A 120 2.24 1.70 -23.51
N THR A 121 2.05 2.82 -22.84
CA THR A 121 1.95 4.14 -23.44
C THR A 121 3.12 4.98 -22.95
N LYS A 122 3.94 5.49 -23.88
CA LYS A 122 5.09 6.36 -23.56
C LYS A 122 4.93 7.70 -24.28
N GLY A 123 4.78 8.78 -23.52
CA GLY A 123 4.52 10.11 -24.08
C GLY A 123 3.25 10.18 -24.93
N GLY A 124 2.20 9.43 -24.55
CA GLY A 124 0.94 9.32 -25.30
C GLY A 124 1.00 8.38 -26.52
N VAL A 125 2.16 7.80 -26.83
CA VAL A 125 2.33 6.87 -27.95
C VAL A 125 2.23 5.42 -27.46
N PRO A 126 1.31 4.61 -28.00
CA PRO A 126 1.24 3.19 -27.70
C PRO A 126 2.50 2.46 -28.20
N GLY A 127 2.95 1.48 -27.43
CA GLY A 127 4.08 0.62 -27.76
C GLY A 127 4.07 -0.65 -26.94
N GLY A 128 5.17 -1.38 -26.99
CA GLY A 128 5.34 -2.58 -26.20
C GLY A 128 6.57 -3.38 -26.61
N VAL A 129 6.81 -4.46 -25.88
CA VAL A 129 7.90 -5.41 -26.14
C VAL A 129 7.37 -6.83 -26.06
N ASP A 130 7.73 -7.65 -27.04
CA ASP A 130 7.47 -9.08 -27.02
C ASP A 130 8.48 -9.77 -26.11
N LEU A 131 8.03 -10.81 -25.43
CA LEU A 131 8.79 -11.55 -24.44
C LEU A 131 9.07 -12.97 -24.95
N GLY A 132 10.31 -13.40 -24.81
CA GLY A 132 10.74 -14.77 -25.00
C GLY A 132 10.40 -15.65 -23.79
N PRO A 133 10.68 -16.97 -23.89
CA PRO A 133 10.46 -17.92 -22.80
C PRO A 133 11.37 -17.70 -21.59
N ASP A 134 12.51 -17.03 -21.77
CA ASP A 134 13.50 -16.80 -20.70
C ASP A 134 13.37 -15.41 -20.06
N ASP A 135 12.45 -14.57 -20.56
CA ASP A 135 12.20 -13.24 -20.01
C ASP A 135 11.29 -13.31 -18.78
N LEU A 136 11.69 -12.62 -17.71
CA LEU A 136 10.96 -12.59 -16.45
C LEU A 136 10.24 -11.25 -16.26
N VAL A 137 8.96 -11.31 -15.89
CA VAL A 137 8.15 -10.13 -15.61
C VAL A 137 7.79 -10.08 -14.12
N LEU A 138 8.28 -9.05 -13.44
CA LEU A 138 7.90 -8.74 -12.06
C LEU A 138 6.99 -7.51 -12.04
N ALA A 139 5.68 -7.73 -11.90
CA ALA A 139 4.68 -6.67 -11.91
C ALA A 139 4.24 -6.32 -10.48
N THR A 140 4.37 -5.04 -10.12
CA THR A 140 3.69 -4.51 -8.92
C THR A 140 2.29 -4.06 -9.35
N ILE A 141 1.27 -4.74 -8.85
CA ILE A 141 -0.14 -4.49 -9.20
C ILE A 141 -0.84 -3.71 -8.07
N GLY A 142 -1.61 -2.69 -8.45
CA GLY A 142 -2.21 -1.74 -7.51
C GLY A 142 -1.21 -0.81 -6.82
N SER A 143 -1.71 0.30 -6.28
CA SER A 143 -0.89 1.28 -5.56
C SER A 143 -1.73 2.03 -4.52
N LEU A 144 -1.20 2.17 -3.31
CA LEU A 144 -1.83 2.94 -2.22
C LEU A 144 -1.72 4.45 -2.40
N THR A 145 -0.78 4.92 -3.22
CA THR A 145 -0.54 6.35 -3.49
C THR A 145 -1.12 6.78 -4.83
N GLU A 146 -1.73 5.87 -5.59
CA GLU A 146 -2.43 6.22 -6.82
C GLU A 146 -3.53 7.24 -6.54
N ASN A 147 -3.74 8.18 -7.47
CA ASN A 147 -4.76 9.22 -7.37
C ASN A 147 -4.63 10.11 -6.11
N SER A 148 -3.43 10.18 -5.52
CA SER A 148 -3.14 11.16 -4.47
C SER A 148 -2.99 12.54 -5.09
N ASP A 149 -3.64 13.54 -4.49
CA ASP A 149 -3.46 14.96 -4.84
C ASP A 149 -2.75 15.69 -3.71
N ASP A 150 -1.93 16.67 -4.07
CA ASP A 150 -1.19 17.49 -3.14
C ASP A 150 -1.85 18.87 -3.01
N GLY A 151 -2.39 19.13 -1.83
CA GLY A 151 -2.86 20.46 -1.44
C GLY A 151 -1.72 21.42 -1.10
N THR A 152 -2.07 22.65 -0.77
CA THR A 152 -1.15 23.68 -0.26
C THR A 152 -1.70 24.31 1.01
N HIS A 153 -0.98 25.28 1.58
CA HIS A 153 -1.47 26.03 2.74
C HIS A 153 -2.82 26.75 2.49
N HIS A 154 -3.13 27.09 1.24
CA HIS A 154 -4.33 27.86 0.89
C HIS A 154 -5.32 27.09 0.00
N ASN A 155 -4.94 25.93 -0.52
CA ASN A 155 -5.79 25.13 -1.41
C ASN A 155 -5.86 23.71 -0.88
N ALA A 156 -7.07 23.20 -0.65
CA ALA A 156 -7.26 21.82 -0.24
C ALA A 156 -6.85 20.84 -1.35
N ALA A 157 -6.27 19.71 -0.95
CA ALA A 157 -6.12 18.55 -1.82
C ALA A 157 -7.51 18.06 -2.27
N ARG A 158 -7.60 17.65 -3.52
CA ARG A 158 -8.84 17.20 -4.16
C ARG A 158 -8.85 15.69 -4.28
N LEU A 159 -10.03 15.10 -4.17
CA LEU A 159 -10.19 13.69 -4.46
C LEU A 159 -10.14 13.49 -5.97
N ASP A 160 -9.18 12.72 -6.46
CA ASP A 160 -9.13 12.29 -7.85
C ASP A 160 -9.83 10.92 -8.02
N GLU A 161 -11.06 10.94 -8.54
CA GLU A 161 -11.82 9.72 -8.86
C GLU A 161 -11.55 9.18 -10.28
N GLY A 162 -10.62 9.79 -11.01
CA GLY A 162 -10.26 9.45 -12.38
C GLY A 162 -9.64 8.05 -12.54
N PRO A 163 -9.09 7.77 -13.74
CA PRO A 163 -8.36 6.54 -14.01
C PRO A 163 -7.25 6.30 -12.99
N ALA A 164 -6.96 5.04 -12.71
CA ALA A 164 -6.02 4.63 -11.67
C ALA A 164 -5.12 3.54 -12.26
N PRO A 165 -4.06 3.91 -13.01
CA PRO A 165 -3.38 3.02 -13.95
C PRO A 165 -2.89 1.69 -13.39
N ALA A 166 -2.28 1.64 -12.20
CA ALA A 166 -1.83 0.39 -11.59
C ALA A 166 -3.01 -0.49 -11.15
N TRP A 167 -4.14 0.11 -10.75
CA TRP A 167 -5.36 -0.62 -10.46
C TRP A 167 -6.07 -1.10 -11.73
N ASP A 168 -6.02 -0.32 -12.81
CA ASP A 168 -6.51 -0.70 -14.14
C ASP A 168 -5.70 -1.88 -14.71
N LEU A 169 -4.38 -1.83 -14.58
CA LEU A 169 -3.49 -2.93 -14.95
C LEU A 169 -3.84 -4.21 -14.17
N TRP A 170 -4.02 -4.10 -12.85
CA TRP A 170 -4.45 -5.25 -12.04
C TRP A 170 -5.79 -5.80 -12.56
N ARG A 171 -6.83 -4.96 -12.72
CA ARG A 171 -8.13 -5.41 -13.23
C ARG A 171 -8.01 -6.16 -14.56
N ARG A 172 -7.20 -5.64 -15.49
CA ARG A 172 -6.97 -6.27 -16.79
C ARG A 172 -6.28 -7.63 -16.64
N ILE A 173 -5.22 -7.73 -15.84
CA ILE A 173 -4.52 -8.99 -15.58
C ILE A 173 -5.45 -10.00 -14.90
N ALA A 174 -6.15 -9.61 -13.83
CA ALA A 174 -7.06 -10.47 -13.08
C ALA A 174 -8.15 -11.10 -13.97
N ALA A 175 -8.63 -10.35 -14.97
CA ALA A 175 -9.62 -10.84 -15.93
C ALA A 175 -9.10 -11.92 -16.88
N LYS A 176 -7.77 -12.09 -17.04
CA LYS A 176 -7.18 -13.03 -18.02
C LYS A 176 -7.23 -14.49 -17.55
N HIS A 177 -7.20 -14.75 -16.25
CA HIS A 177 -7.22 -16.11 -15.72
C HIS A 177 -7.67 -16.17 -14.26
N SER A 178 -8.52 -17.15 -13.91
CA SER A 178 -9.10 -17.30 -12.56
C SER A 178 -8.07 -17.57 -11.45
N SER A 179 -6.90 -18.10 -11.80
CA SER A 179 -5.80 -18.34 -10.85
C SER A 179 -4.96 -17.09 -10.57
N PHE A 180 -5.18 -15.98 -11.27
CA PHE A 180 -4.55 -14.71 -10.92
C PHE A 180 -5.31 -14.06 -9.76
N ALA A 181 -4.72 -13.03 -9.17
CA ALA A 181 -5.32 -12.34 -8.03
C ALA A 181 -6.74 -11.86 -8.38
N ASN A 182 -7.64 -11.93 -7.39
CA ASN A 182 -9.03 -11.48 -7.55
C ASN A 182 -9.11 -10.01 -8.01
N ASP A 183 -10.25 -9.66 -8.60
CA ASP A 183 -10.56 -8.27 -8.98
C ASP A 183 -10.39 -7.34 -7.76
N PRO A 184 -9.53 -6.30 -7.86
CA PRO A 184 -9.26 -5.38 -6.75
C PRO A 184 -10.41 -4.42 -6.42
N SER A 185 -11.55 -4.50 -7.10
CA SER A 185 -12.69 -3.60 -6.92
C SER A 185 -13.23 -3.57 -5.48
N SER A 186 -13.05 -4.64 -4.69
CA SER A 186 -13.37 -4.63 -3.25
C SER A 186 -12.42 -3.73 -2.45
N LEU A 187 -11.11 -3.78 -2.76
CA LEU A 187 -10.08 -2.93 -2.14
C LEU A 187 -10.26 -1.46 -2.52
N ARG A 188 -10.61 -1.16 -3.78
CA ARG A 188 -10.87 0.22 -4.23
C ARG A 188 -12.19 0.78 -3.71
N ARG A 189 -13.22 -0.04 -3.46
CA ARG A 189 -14.45 0.47 -2.83
C ARG A 189 -14.24 0.85 -1.35
N ALA A 190 -13.30 0.21 -0.66
CA ALA A 190 -12.96 0.56 0.70
C ALA A 190 -12.33 1.97 0.85
N THR A 191 -11.79 2.56 -0.23
CA THR A 191 -11.28 3.94 -0.20
C THR A 191 -12.38 5.02 -0.32
N ARG A 192 -13.64 4.64 -0.55
CA ARG A 192 -14.82 5.54 -0.49
C ARG A 192 -15.39 5.72 0.93
N LEU A 193 -14.84 5.02 1.92
CA LEU A 193 -15.06 5.25 3.35
C LEU A 193 -14.19 6.44 3.79
N PRO A 194 -14.47 7.15 4.91
CA PRO A 194 -13.70 8.33 5.30
C PRO A 194 -12.20 8.04 5.24
N SER A 195 -11.54 8.68 4.27
CA SER A 195 -10.15 8.43 3.92
C SER A 195 -9.24 9.29 4.79
N ARG A 196 -8.06 8.76 5.10
CA ARG A 196 -7.06 9.49 5.89
C ARG A 196 -6.33 10.48 5.01
N GLN A 197 -6.30 11.74 5.41
CA GLN A 197 -5.44 12.76 4.84
C GLN A 197 -4.17 12.92 5.68
N ARG A 198 -3.06 13.26 5.03
CA ARG A 198 -1.77 13.55 5.68
C ARG A 198 -1.36 14.97 5.35
N ILE A 199 -0.72 15.66 6.30
CA ILE A 199 -0.25 17.03 6.13
C ILE A 199 1.20 17.10 6.62
N ALA A 200 2.09 17.65 5.80
CA ALA A 200 3.45 18.02 6.19
C ALA A 200 3.52 19.53 6.44
N THR A 201 3.96 19.94 7.63
CA THR A 201 4.10 21.36 7.99
C THR A 201 5.57 21.72 8.15
N THR A 202 6.02 22.78 7.48
CA THR A 202 7.38 23.32 7.63
C THR A 202 7.32 24.69 8.28
N THR A 203 8.09 24.91 9.34
CA THR A 203 8.15 26.18 10.08
C THR A 203 9.58 26.59 10.35
N ARG A 204 9.87 27.90 10.29
CA ARG A 204 11.16 28.43 10.73
C ARG A 204 11.20 28.47 12.26
N PRO A 205 12.34 28.13 12.89
CA PRO A 205 12.44 28.09 14.35
C PRO A 205 12.43 29.52 14.92
N ARG A 206 11.24 30.05 15.28
CA ARG A 206 11.12 31.27 16.10
C ARG A 206 9.76 31.56 16.76
N ARG A 207 8.79 30.63 16.77
CA ARG A 207 7.42 30.93 17.29
C ARG A 207 6.81 29.96 18.30
N LEU A 208 7.55 29.00 18.85
CA LEU A 208 7.03 28.12 19.92
C LEU A 208 7.53 28.51 21.33
N ALA A 209 8.41 29.51 21.45
CA ALA A 209 8.83 30.07 22.72
C ALA A 209 8.31 31.50 22.84
N GLY A 210 7.25 31.73 23.63
CA GLY A 210 6.88 33.08 24.06
C GLY A 210 5.39 33.38 24.10
N ARG A 211 4.70 32.86 25.11
CA ARG A 211 3.74 33.61 25.95
C ARG A 211 3.67 32.89 27.30
N ARG A 212 4.65 33.14 28.18
CA ARG A 212 4.36 33.10 29.62
C ARG A 212 3.57 34.36 29.90
N ALA A 213 2.31 34.20 30.29
CA ALA A 213 1.49 35.28 30.80
C ALA A 213 2.19 35.87 32.03
N SER A 214 2.44 37.17 31.98
CA SER A 214 2.65 38.01 33.16
C SER A 214 1.34 38.18 33.90
#